data_AF-A0A832XAH0-F1
#
_entry.id   AF-A0A832XAH0-F1
#
_cell.length_a   1.000
_cell.length_b   1.000
_cell.length_c   1.000
_cell.angle_alpha   90.00
_cell.angle_beta   90.00
_cell.angle_gamma   90.00
#
_symmetry.space_group_name_H-M   'P 1'
#
loop_
_entity.id
_entity.type
_entity.pdbx_description
1 polymer ?
#
loop_
_entity_poly.entity_id
_entity_poly.type
_entity_poly.pdbx_seq_one_letter_code
_entity_poly.pdbx_strand_id
1 'polypeptide(L)'
;MSQDRQHQLVMSVMITAGFDVSERFTLRPRSFDLIARNDETLLVIKVVSHIDSVSEEVAFDIELISRLLGGIPLIVGERARDAELERGAVYVRYGIYAISPATLYDYFVENIPPLVYASPGGLYVNINGD
;
A
#
# COMPACT_ATOMS: atom_id res chain seq x y z
N MET A 1 14.26 -13.90 -2.68
CA MET A 1 13.19 -14.71 -3.28
C MET A 1 11.78 -14.23 -2.92
N SER A 2 11.49 -13.69 -1.71
CA SER A 2 10.10 -13.29 -1.37
C SER A 2 9.64 -11.94 -1.94
N GLN A 3 10.51 -10.93 -2.01
CA GLN A 3 10.10 -9.58 -2.44
C GLN A 3 9.63 -9.50 -3.91
N ASP A 4 10.24 -10.28 -4.81
CA ASP A 4 9.81 -10.36 -6.21
C ASP A 4 8.41 -10.96 -6.36
N ARG A 5 8.09 -11.98 -5.56
CA ARG A 5 6.77 -12.60 -5.53
C ARG A 5 5.71 -11.63 -5.02
N GLN A 6 6.02 -10.88 -3.95
CA GLN A 6 5.10 -9.90 -3.40
C GLN A 6 4.82 -8.77 -4.41
N HIS A 7 5.84 -8.32 -5.12
CA HIS A 7 5.69 -7.31 -6.17
C HIS A 7 4.81 -7.81 -7.32
N GLN A 8 5.03 -9.05 -7.80
CA GLN A 8 4.18 -9.67 -8.81
C GLN A 8 2.73 -9.83 -8.35
N LEU A 9 2.52 -10.21 -7.08
CA LEU A 9 1.17 -10.30 -6.51
C LEU A 9 0.47 -8.93 -6.56
N VAL A 10 1.11 -7.87 -6.08
CA VAL A 10 0.55 -6.52 -6.09
C VAL A 10 0.23 -6.07 -7.52
N MET A 11 1.13 -6.30 -8.47
CA MET A 11 0.87 -6.02 -9.89
C MET A 11 -0.37 -6.76 -10.40
N SER A 12 -0.46 -8.07 -10.14
CA SER A 12 -1.60 -8.87 -10.57
C SER A 12 -2.91 -8.38 -9.95
N VAL A 13 -2.91 -7.96 -8.68
CA VAL A 13 -4.10 -7.39 -8.04
C VAL A 13 -4.53 -6.10 -8.74
N MET A 14 -3.59 -5.17 -8.98
CA MET A 14 -3.90 -3.90 -9.64
C MET A 14 -4.42 -4.09 -11.07
N ILE A 15 -3.81 -4.98 -11.86
CA ILE A 15 -4.28 -5.32 -13.21
C ILE A 15 -5.68 -5.95 -13.15
N THR A 16 -5.90 -6.88 -12.21
CA THR A 16 -7.23 -7.51 -12.01
C THR A 16 -8.29 -6.47 -11.66
N ALA A 17 -7.92 -5.44 -10.90
CA ALA A 17 -8.77 -4.30 -10.55
C ALA A 17 -8.96 -3.28 -11.69
N GLY A 18 -8.41 -3.53 -12.88
CA GLY A 18 -8.57 -2.65 -14.04
C GLY A 18 -7.63 -1.44 -14.05
N PHE A 19 -6.51 -1.48 -13.33
CA PHE A 19 -5.47 -0.46 -13.42
C PHE A 19 -4.43 -0.81 -14.48
N ASP A 20 -3.97 0.20 -15.21
CA ASP A 20 -2.72 0.16 -15.96
C ASP A 20 -1.55 0.29 -14.98
N VAL A 21 -0.59 -0.63 -15.05
CA VAL A 21 0.56 -0.67 -14.13
C VAL A 21 1.85 -0.36 -14.89
N SER A 22 2.67 0.53 -14.34
CA SER A 22 3.96 0.90 -14.91
C SER A 22 4.91 -0.29 -15.00
N GLU A 23 5.80 -0.28 -15.99
CA GLU A 23 6.92 -1.22 -16.02
C GLU A 23 7.79 -1.11 -14.77
N ARG A 24 8.45 -2.22 -14.42
CA ARG A 24 9.30 -2.29 -13.25
C ARG A 24 10.57 -1.45 -13.48
N PHE A 25 10.73 -0.38 -12.69
CA PHE A 25 11.95 0.42 -12.75
C PHE A 25 13.16 -0.40 -12.30
N THR A 26 14.27 -0.34 -13.04
CA THR A 26 15.54 -1.01 -12.69
C THR A 26 16.53 -0.09 -11.97
N LEU A 27 16.36 1.23 -12.07
CA LEU A 27 17.21 2.24 -11.43
C LEU A 27 17.10 2.16 -9.90
N ARG A 28 18.22 2.36 -9.19
CA ARG A 28 18.30 2.40 -7.72
C ARG A 28 19.08 3.66 -7.28
N PRO A 29 18.78 4.25 -6.11
CA PRO A 29 17.75 3.84 -5.14
C PRO A 29 16.31 4.09 -5.63
N ARG A 30 15.33 3.37 -5.06
CA ARG A 30 13.90 3.43 -5.43
C ARG A 30 13.03 3.83 -4.25
N SER A 31 12.48 5.03 -4.30
CA SER A 31 11.51 5.49 -3.32
C SER A 31 10.16 4.78 -3.48
N PHE A 32 9.75 4.38 -4.69
CA PHE A 32 8.56 3.55 -4.94
C PHE A 32 8.87 2.36 -5.86
N ASP A 33 7.97 1.39 -5.96
CA ASP A 33 8.19 0.17 -6.74
C ASP A 33 7.36 0.11 -8.03
N LEU A 34 6.13 0.63 -8.02
CA LEU A 34 5.27 0.73 -9.21
C LEU A 34 4.30 1.90 -9.10
N ILE A 35 3.81 2.37 -10.24
CA ILE A 35 2.66 3.27 -10.36
C ILE A 35 1.52 2.49 -10.99
N ALA A 36 0.32 2.62 -10.43
CA ALA A 36 -0.90 2.06 -10.99
C ALA A 36 -1.90 3.20 -11.25
N ARG A 37 -2.53 3.23 -12.43
CA ARG A 37 -3.52 4.25 -12.78
C ARG A 37 -4.78 3.62 -13.40
N ASN A 38 -5.94 4.14 -13.02
CA ASN A 38 -7.18 4.00 -13.79
C ASN A 38 -7.75 5.40 -14.10
N ASP A 39 -8.98 5.48 -14.61
CA ASP A 39 -9.59 6.77 -15.02
C ASP A 39 -9.71 7.79 -13.87
N GLU A 40 -9.84 7.33 -12.62
CA GLU A 40 -10.11 8.19 -11.46
C GLU A 40 -8.92 8.32 -10.51
N THR A 41 -8.05 7.31 -10.45
CA THR A 41 -7.06 7.15 -9.39
C THR A 41 -5.67 6.89 -9.97
N LEU A 42 -4.66 7.60 -9.48
CA LEU A 42 -3.25 7.22 -9.60
C LEU A 42 -2.71 6.83 -8.22
N LEU A 43 -2.08 5.67 -8.13
CA LEU A 43 -1.39 5.18 -6.94
C LEU A 43 0.12 5.12 -7.18
N VAL A 44 0.90 5.62 -6.24
CA VAL A 44 2.35 5.40 -6.19
C VAL A 44 2.61 4.39 -5.06
N ILE A 45 2.99 3.17 -5.44
CA ILE A 45 2.98 2.02 -4.54
C ILE A 45 4.40 1.61 -4.17
N LYS A 46 4.67 1.54 -2.87
CA LYS A 46 5.85 0.90 -2.29
C LYS A 46 5.48 -0.51 -1.83
N VAL A 47 6.26 -1.51 -2.23
CA VAL A 47 6.09 -2.91 -1.83
C VAL A 47 7.25 -3.36 -0.94
N VAL A 48 6.95 -3.74 0.29
CA VAL A 48 7.93 -4.14 1.30
C VAL A 48 7.44 -5.36 2.06
N SER A 49 8.32 -6.26 2.49
CA SER A 49 7.89 -7.38 3.35
C SER A 49 7.50 -6.88 4.75
N HIS A 50 8.11 -5.80 5.22
CA HIS A 50 7.87 -5.22 6.53
C HIS A 50 7.65 -3.72 6.44
N ILE A 51 6.49 -3.20 6.86
CA ILE A 51 6.17 -1.78 6.67
C ILE A 51 7.07 -0.86 7.49
N ASP A 52 7.59 -1.34 8.63
CA ASP A 52 8.56 -0.57 9.43
C ASP A 52 9.95 -0.45 8.77
N SER A 53 10.22 -1.18 7.68
CA SER A 53 11.46 -1.00 6.90
C SER A 53 11.43 0.24 6.02
N VAL A 54 10.26 0.86 5.84
CA VAL A 54 10.15 2.15 5.15
C VAL A 54 10.70 3.22 6.08
N SER A 55 11.70 3.96 5.63
CA SER A 55 12.27 5.12 6.33
C SER A 55 11.41 6.37 6.11
N GLU A 56 11.58 7.37 6.96
CA GLU A 56 10.92 8.66 6.83
C GLU A 56 11.28 9.36 5.51
N GLU A 57 12.55 9.28 5.10
CA GLU A 57 13.03 9.80 3.81
C GLU A 57 12.31 9.14 2.62
N VAL A 58 12.20 7.80 2.62
CA VAL A 58 11.48 7.09 1.55
C VAL A 58 9.99 7.44 1.55
N ALA A 59 9.38 7.57 2.73
CA ALA A 59 7.99 7.98 2.82
C ALA A 59 7.78 9.40 2.27
N PHE A 60 8.62 10.35 2.68
CA PHE A 60 8.60 11.72 2.17
C PHE A 60 8.72 11.77 0.64
N ASP A 61 9.65 11.01 0.08
CA ASP A 61 9.83 10.93 -1.38
C ASP A 61 8.58 10.40 -2.09
N ILE A 62 7.99 9.29 -1.59
CA ILE A 62 6.78 8.71 -2.18
C ILE A 62 5.63 9.72 -2.11
N GLU A 63 5.45 10.38 -0.98
CA GLU A 63 4.41 11.40 -0.79
C GLU A 63 4.62 12.58 -1.77
N LEU A 64 5.85 13.08 -1.88
CA LEU A 64 6.19 14.16 -2.81
C LEU A 64 5.91 13.77 -4.26
N ILE A 65 6.37 12.59 -4.69
CA ILE A 65 6.14 12.07 -6.05
C ILE A 65 4.64 11.91 -6.31
N SER A 66 3.90 11.33 -5.37
CA SER A 66 2.45 11.14 -5.47
C SER A 66 1.75 12.48 -5.67
N ARG A 67 2.05 13.47 -4.83
CA ARG A 67 1.48 14.81 -4.93
C ARG A 67 1.79 15.49 -6.27
N LEU A 68 3.03 15.40 -6.75
CA LEU A 68 3.43 15.98 -8.03
C LEU A 68 2.73 15.32 -9.23
N LEU A 69 2.38 14.03 -9.10
CA LEU A 69 1.65 13.28 -10.12
C LEU A 69 0.12 13.35 -9.97
N GLY A 70 -0.38 14.02 -8.94
CA GLY A 70 -1.81 14.06 -8.61
C GLY A 70 -2.36 12.69 -8.18
N GLY A 71 -1.53 11.86 -7.55
CA GLY A 71 -1.90 10.54 -7.05
C GLY A 71 -1.77 10.37 -5.54
N ILE A 72 -1.98 9.14 -5.10
CA ILE A 72 -2.06 8.75 -3.69
C ILE A 72 -0.87 7.84 -3.35
N PRO A 73 -0.08 8.16 -2.31
CA PRO A 73 0.97 7.27 -1.83
C PRO A 73 0.36 6.07 -1.10
N LEU A 74 0.87 4.86 -1.36
CA LEU A 74 0.41 3.65 -0.70
C LEU A 74 1.58 2.69 -0.41
N ILE A 75 1.60 2.14 0.80
CA ILE A 75 2.53 1.06 1.18
C ILE A 75 1.76 -0.25 1.19
N VAL A 76 2.30 -1.27 0.53
CA VAL A 76 1.77 -2.64 0.59
C VAL A 76 2.82 -3.53 1.24
N GLY A 77 2.46 -4.15 2.37
CA GLY A 77 3.37 -5.00 3.12
C GLY A 77 2.75 -6.21 3.79
N GLU A 78 3.58 -7.14 4.26
CA GLU A 78 3.09 -8.38 4.90
C GLU A 78 3.08 -8.27 6.43
N ARG A 79 3.99 -7.48 7.00
CA ARG A 79 4.24 -7.44 8.45
C ARG A 79 4.43 -6.02 8.98
N ALA A 80 4.10 -5.84 10.25
CA ALA A 80 4.48 -4.70 11.08
C ALA A 80 4.88 -5.21 12.46
N ARG A 81 5.95 -4.65 13.05
CA ARG A 81 6.53 -5.13 14.32
C ARG A 81 6.71 -6.67 14.28
N ASP A 82 6.13 -7.38 15.24
CA ASP A 82 6.29 -8.82 15.35
C ASP A 82 5.12 -9.62 14.76
N ALA A 83 4.19 -8.97 14.05
CA ALA A 83 2.95 -9.58 13.54
C ALA A 83 2.74 -9.37 12.04
N GLU A 84 1.89 -10.20 11.43
CA GLU A 84 1.37 -10.00 10.08
C GLU A 84 0.38 -8.83 10.06
N LEU A 85 0.23 -8.17 8.92
CA LEU A 85 -0.82 -7.18 8.73
C LEU A 85 -2.17 -7.89 8.63
N GLU A 86 -3.10 -7.50 9.49
CA GLU A 86 -4.45 -8.05 9.52
C GLU A 86 -5.21 -7.71 8.22
N ARG A 87 -5.89 -8.70 7.64
CA ARG A 87 -6.78 -8.48 6.48
C ARG A 87 -7.94 -7.58 6.88
N GLY A 88 -8.24 -6.58 6.07
CA GLY A 88 -9.26 -5.56 6.37
C GLY A 88 -8.79 -4.46 7.33
N ALA A 89 -7.50 -4.43 7.71
CA ALA A 89 -6.92 -3.38 8.53
C ALA A 89 -6.09 -2.38 7.71
N VAL A 90 -6.11 -1.11 8.13
CA VAL A 90 -5.23 -0.04 7.63
C VAL A 90 -4.26 0.38 8.71
N TYR A 91 -2.97 0.37 8.36
CA TYR A 91 -1.87 0.85 9.19
C TYR A 91 -1.41 2.21 8.65
N VAL A 92 -0.67 2.96 9.46
CA VAL A 92 -0.08 4.25 9.04
C VAL A 92 1.42 4.24 9.30
N ARG A 93 2.21 4.58 8.28
CA ARG A 93 3.65 4.73 8.37
C ARG A 93 4.04 6.10 7.83
N TYR A 94 4.53 6.98 8.72
CA TYR A 94 4.88 8.37 8.38
C TYR A 94 3.77 9.12 7.61
N GLY A 95 2.52 8.96 8.02
CA GLY A 95 1.37 9.61 7.37
C GLY A 95 0.84 8.89 6.12
N ILE A 96 1.53 7.85 5.63
CA ILE A 96 1.11 7.07 4.46
C ILE A 96 0.35 5.81 4.92
N TYR A 97 -0.77 5.52 4.27
CA TYR A 97 -1.51 4.29 4.52
C TYR A 97 -0.70 3.06 4.08
N ALA A 98 -0.74 2.04 4.94
CA ALA A 98 -0.09 0.77 4.73
C ALA A 98 -1.09 -0.38 4.91
N ILE A 99 -1.17 -1.29 3.94
CA ILE A 99 -2.13 -2.40 3.94
C ILE A 99 -1.50 -3.71 3.50
N SER A 100 -2.16 -4.83 3.82
CA SER A 100 -1.75 -6.15 3.31
C SER A 100 -2.14 -6.34 1.85
N PRO A 101 -1.47 -7.25 1.10
CA PRO A 101 -1.94 -7.65 -0.23
C PRO A 101 -3.38 -8.19 -0.24
N ALA A 102 -3.82 -8.82 0.86
CA ALA A 102 -5.19 -9.29 0.99
C ALA A 102 -6.18 -8.12 1.09
N THR A 103 -5.89 -7.11 1.92
CA THR A 103 -6.70 -5.88 1.99
C THR A 103 -6.67 -5.11 0.67
N LEU A 104 -5.55 -5.11 -0.05
CA LEU A 104 -5.44 -4.51 -1.39
C LEU A 104 -6.41 -5.18 -2.37
N TYR A 105 -6.45 -6.51 -2.38
CA TYR A 105 -7.39 -7.28 -3.21
C TYR A 105 -8.84 -7.01 -2.83
N ASP A 106 -9.15 -7.08 -1.53
CA ASP A 106 -10.49 -6.80 -1.03
C ASP A 106 -11.00 -5.43 -1.47
N TYR A 107 -10.17 -4.41 -1.32
CA TYR A 107 -10.54 -3.04 -1.64
C TYR A 107 -10.70 -2.81 -3.15
N PHE A 108 -9.70 -3.17 -3.95
CA PHE A 108 -9.67 -2.81 -5.36
C PHE A 108 -10.37 -3.81 -6.29
N VAL A 109 -10.48 -5.08 -5.90
CA VAL A 109 -11.12 -6.14 -6.73
C VAL A 109 -12.52 -6.46 -6.23
N GLU A 110 -12.67 -6.72 -4.93
CA GLU A 110 -13.95 -7.13 -4.34
C GLU A 110 -14.82 -5.94 -3.91
N ASN A 111 -14.30 -4.71 -3.95
CA ASN A 111 -14.97 -3.49 -3.47
C ASN A 111 -15.38 -3.58 -1.98
N ILE A 112 -14.59 -4.27 -1.16
CA ILE A 112 -14.78 -4.42 0.28
C ILE A 112 -13.84 -3.45 1.01
N PRO A 113 -14.36 -2.41 1.69
CA PRO A 113 -13.53 -1.44 2.39
C PRO A 113 -12.88 -2.06 3.64
N PRO A 114 -11.70 -1.55 4.06
CA PRO A 114 -11.13 -1.91 5.35
C PRO A 114 -12.06 -1.49 6.49
N LEU A 115 -12.15 -2.32 7.52
CA LEU A 115 -13.08 -2.17 8.65
C LEU A 115 -12.41 -1.57 9.89
N VAL A 116 -11.08 -1.65 9.99
CA VAL A 116 -10.34 -1.31 11.21
C VAL A 116 -9.06 -0.51 10.91
N TYR A 117 -8.69 0.37 11.84
CA TYR A 117 -7.41 1.09 11.84
C TYR A 117 -6.48 0.50 12.89
N ALA A 118 -5.25 0.20 12.53
CA ALA A 118 -4.23 -0.26 13.46
C ALA A 118 -3.37 0.91 13.94
N SER A 119 -3.26 1.07 15.26
CA SER A 119 -2.41 2.08 15.92
C SER A 119 -1.69 1.43 17.11
N PRO A 120 -0.62 2.02 17.69
CA PRO A 120 -0.02 1.47 18.89
C PRO A 120 -1.09 1.21 19.96
N GLY A 121 -1.14 -0.02 20.48
CA GLY A 121 -2.13 -0.45 21.47
C GLY A 121 -3.32 -1.26 20.94
N GLY A 122 -3.51 -1.40 19.63
CA GLY A 122 -4.50 -2.35 19.08
C GLY A 122 -5.17 -1.91 17.78
N LEU A 123 -6.26 -2.60 17.45
CA LEU A 123 -7.15 -2.28 16.34
C LEU A 123 -8.30 -1.40 16.83
N TYR A 124 -8.60 -0.36 16.08
CA TYR A 124 -9.63 0.63 16.37
C TYR A 124 -10.68 0.59 15.26
N VAL A 125 -11.95 0.71 15.64
CA VAL A 125 -13.08 0.81 14.70
C VAL A 125 -13.79 2.12 14.97
N ASN A 126 -14.12 2.86 13.91
CA ASN A 126 -14.97 4.03 14.06
C ASN A 126 -16.43 3.55 14.11
N ILE A 127 -17.05 3.64 15.28
CA ILE A 127 -18.48 3.35 15.45
C ILE A 127 -19.20 4.69 15.34
N ASN A 128 -19.95 4.89 14.25
CA ASN A 128 -20.92 5.97 14.18
C ASN A 128 -22.13 5.53 15.00
N GLY A 129 -22.34 6.15 16.16
CA GLY A 129 -23.58 6.00 16.91
C GLY A 129 -24.65 6.86 16.25
N ASP A 130 -25.74 6.24 15.79
CA ASP A 130 -26.99 6.94 15.46
C ASP A 130 -27.71 7.44 16.73
#